data_AF-A0A2V6HN42-F1
#
_entry.id   AF-A0A2V6HN42-F1
#
_cell.length_a   1.000
_cell.length_b   1.000
_cell.length_c   1.000
_cell.angle_alpha   90.00
_cell.angle_beta   90.00
_cell.angle_gamma   90.00
#
_symmetry.space_group_name_H-M   'P 1'
#
loop_
_entity.id
_entity.type
_entity.pdbx_description
1 polymer ?
#
loop_
_entity_poly.entity_id
_entity_poly.type
_entity_poly.pdbx_seq_one_letter_code
_entity_poly.pdbx_strand_id
1 'polypeptide(L)'
;MKKAKGFSSNGRHAVDSTMGAMERMDLYCAAHPGSPSAARRPQLFLRSHLWIALLGPSVEEGIVGIGATVEAALRAFDAQYLAGLRATVEAALRAFDAQYLAGLRPPVEALRRGLYNSRLTRA
;
A
#
# COMPACT_ATOMS: atom_id res chain seq x y z
N MET A 1 4.53 -0.14 53.21
CA MET A 1 3.28 -0.81 52.75
C MET A 1 2.44 0.18 51.97
N LYS A 2 2.12 -0.11 50.69
CA LYS A 2 0.80 0.10 50.04
C LYS A 2 0.87 -0.37 48.59
N LYS A 3 0.03 -1.35 48.28
CA LYS A 3 -0.09 -2.11 47.04
C LYS A 3 -0.93 -1.37 45.98
N ALA A 4 -0.63 -1.72 44.73
CA ALA A 4 -1.53 -2.01 43.61
C ALA A 4 -2.28 -0.86 42.90
N LYS A 5 -2.15 -0.86 41.56
CA LYS A 5 -3.30 -1.07 40.68
C LYS A 5 -2.84 -1.66 39.35
N GLY A 6 -3.03 -2.98 39.21
CA GLY A 6 -2.92 -3.64 37.91
C GLY A 6 -4.05 -3.17 37.01
N PHE A 7 -3.70 -2.63 35.85
CA PHE A 7 -4.64 -2.35 34.76
C PHE A 7 -4.57 -3.52 33.78
N SER A 8 -5.26 -4.61 34.12
CA SER A 8 -5.56 -5.70 33.19
C SER A 8 -6.99 -5.51 32.70
N SER A 9 -7.16 -4.76 31.61
CA SER A 9 -8.44 -4.60 30.91
C SER A 9 -8.27 -4.45 29.39
N ASN A 10 -7.28 -5.13 28.78
CA ASN A 10 -6.95 -4.93 27.36
C ASN A 10 -7.79 -5.77 26.38
N GLY A 11 -8.49 -6.82 26.82
CA GLY A 11 -9.13 -7.77 25.90
C GLY A 11 -10.43 -7.27 25.27
N ARG A 12 -11.26 -6.52 26.00
CA ARG A 12 -12.60 -6.11 25.53
C ARG A 12 -12.55 -4.82 24.68
N HIS A 13 -11.69 -3.87 25.05
CA HIS A 13 -11.51 -2.63 24.27
C HIS A 13 -10.84 -2.87 22.91
N ALA A 14 -9.98 -3.88 22.79
CA ALA A 14 -9.29 -4.16 21.52
C ALA A 14 -10.26 -4.65 20.43
N VAL A 15 -11.26 -5.47 20.77
CA VAL A 15 -12.24 -6.01 19.81
C VAL A 15 -13.21 -4.92 19.34
N ASP A 16 -13.75 -4.12 20.26
CA ASP A 16 -14.60 -2.97 19.92
C ASP A 16 -13.82 -1.93 19.09
N SER A 17 -12.54 -1.71 19.44
CA SER A 17 -11.68 -0.79 18.70
C SER A 17 -11.32 -1.30 17.31
N THR A 18 -11.27 -2.62 17.09
CA THR A 18 -11.00 -3.23 15.79
C THR A 18 -12.22 -3.15 14.88
N MET A 19 -13.40 -3.46 15.42
CA MET A 19 -14.66 -3.36 14.67
C MET A 19 -14.95 -1.91 14.25
N GLY A 20 -14.76 -0.94 15.16
CA GLY A 20 -14.87 0.49 14.85
C GLY A 20 -13.76 1.03 13.93
N ALA A 21 -12.67 0.30 13.75
CA ALA A 21 -11.62 0.66 12.80
C ALA A 21 -11.94 0.20 11.38
N MET A 22 -12.56 -0.98 11.24
CA MET A 22 -13.03 -1.46 9.94
C MET A 22 -14.13 -0.54 9.38
N GLU A 23 -15.07 -0.11 10.21
CA GLU A 23 -16.10 0.84 9.78
C GLU A 23 -15.51 2.18 9.33
N ARG A 24 -14.53 2.71 10.08
CA ARG A 24 -13.82 3.94 9.69
C ARG A 24 -12.99 3.79 8.44
N MET A 25 -12.38 2.63 8.23
CA MET A 25 -11.71 2.27 6.98
C MET A 25 -12.69 2.30 5.81
N ASP A 26 -13.86 1.66 5.94
CA ASP A 26 -14.86 1.63 4.87
C ASP A 26 -15.39 3.03 4.56
N LEU A 27 -15.67 3.85 5.58
CA LEU A 27 -16.04 5.26 5.41
C LEU A 27 -14.95 6.07 4.69
N TYR A 28 -13.68 5.88 5.08
CA TYR A 28 -12.56 6.53 4.41
C TYR A 28 -12.44 6.12 2.95
N CYS A 29 -12.57 4.82 2.65
CA CYS A 29 -12.52 4.28 1.29
C CYS A 29 -13.69 4.81 0.43
N ALA A 30 -14.89 4.90 1.00
CA ALA A 30 -16.06 5.45 0.33
C ALA A 30 -15.89 6.95 0.01
N ALA A 31 -15.27 7.71 0.92
CA ALA A 31 -14.95 9.12 0.70
C ALA A 31 -13.80 9.33 -0.29
N HIS A 32 -12.89 8.35 -0.43
CA HIS A 32 -11.69 8.43 -1.27
C HIS A 32 -11.56 7.21 -2.19
N PRO A 33 -12.47 7.01 -3.17
CA PRO A 33 -12.53 5.80 -3.98
C PRO A 33 -11.30 5.57 -4.87
N GLY A 34 -10.55 6.63 -5.19
CA GLY A 34 -9.30 6.55 -5.97
C GLY A 34 -8.03 6.41 -5.14
N SER A 35 -8.14 6.35 -3.80
CA SER A 35 -6.97 6.25 -2.92
C SER A 35 -6.33 4.85 -2.96
N PRO A 36 -5.02 4.72 -2.74
CA PRO A 36 -4.37 3.43 -2.53
C PRO A 36 -5.04 2.59 -1.43
N SER A 37 -5.53 3.23 -0.37
CA SER A 37 -6.27 2.57 0.71
C SER A 37 -7.55 1.90 0.22
N ALA A 38 -8.32 2.57 -0.66
CA ALA A 38 -9.52 1.98 -1.24
C ALA A 38 -9.21 0.79 -2.17
N ALA A 39 -8.10 0.87 -2.92
CA ALA A 39 -7.70 -0.17 -3.87
C ALA A 39 -7.01 -1.38 -3.22
N ARG A 40 -6.21 -1.15 -2.17
CA ARG A 40 -5.34 -2.17 -1.56
C ARG A 40 -5.80 -2.66 -0.20
N ARG A 41 -6.70 -1.91 0.47
CA ARG A 41 -7.23 -2.19 1.81
C ARG A 41 -6.14 -2.70 2.78
N PRO A 42 -5.19 -1.84 3.20
CA PRO A 42 -4.10 -2.24 4.09
C PRO A 42 -4.60 -2.83 5.41
N GLN A 43 -3.81 -3.73 6.01
CA GLN A 43 -4.11 -4.29 7.32
C GLN A 43 -3.96 -3.22 8.40
N LEU A 44 -4.97 -3.09 9.26
CA LEU A 44 -4.96 -2.13 10.36
C LEU A 44 -4.57 -2.81 11.68
N PHE A 45 -3.55 -2.25 12.33
CA PHE A 45 -3.10 -2.66 13.65
C PHE A 45 -3.18 -1.50 14.62
N LEU A 46 -3.53 -1.79 15.87
CA LEU A 46 -3.46 -0.83 16.97
C LEU A 46 -2.30 -1.21 17.89
N ARG A 47 -1.29 -0.35 17.98
CA ARG A 47 -0.14 -0.55 18.87
C ARG A 47 0.13 0.70 19.67
N SER A 48 0.13 0.59 21.00
CA SER A 48 0.43 1.70 21.90
C SER A 48 -0.38 2.98 21.60
N HIS A 49 -1.67 2.83 21.26
CA HIS A 49 -2.59 3.90 20.86
C HIS A 49 -2.31 4.55 19.50
N LEU A 50 -1.42 3.98 18.69
CA LEU A 50 -1.20 4.37 17.30
C LEU A 50 -1.82 3.33 16.37
N TRP A 51 -2.51 3.84 15.35
CA TRP A 51 -3.00 3.07 14.23
C TRP A 51 -1.89 2.92 13.20
N ILE A 52 -1.73 1.70 12.73
CA ILE A 52 -0.73 1.31 11.74
C ILE A 52 -1.48 0.66 10.58
N ALA A 53 -1.39 1.25 9.40
CA ALA A 53 -1.89 0.71 8.13
C ALA A 53 -0.72 0.08 7.38
N LEU A 54 -0.72 -1.25 7.24
CA LEU A 54 0.39 -2.00 6.65
C LEU A 54 -0.07 -2.74 5.39
N LEU A 55 0.71 -2.62 4.32
CA LEU A 55 0.62 -3.46 3.14
C LEU A 55 1.97 -4.12 2.87
N GLY A 56 2.05 -5.43 3.04
CA GLY A 56 3.28 -6.20 2.80
C GLY A 56 3.52 -7.26 3.88
N PRO A 57 4.59 -8.07 3.73
CA PRO A 57 4.92 -9.15 4.66
C PRO A 57 5.39 -8.64 6.03
N SER A 58 5.97 -7.45 6.09
CA SER A 58 6.48 -6.83 7.33
C SER A 58 6.51 -5.31 7.22
N VAL A 59 6.76 -4.62 8.34
CA VAL A 59 6.93 -3.16 8.37
C VAL A 59 8.21 -2.72 7.65
N GLU A 60 9.24 -3.57 7.58
CA GLU A 60 10.53 -3.26 6.96
C GLU A 60 10.47 -3.39 5.43
N GLU A 61 9.71 -4.36 4.93
CA GLU A 61 9.60 -4.67 3.50
C GLU A 61 8.29 -4.16 2.87
N GLY A 62 7.34 -3.72 3.71
CA GLY A 62 6.03 -3.24 3.31
C GLY A 62 5.89 -1.71 3.36
N ILE A 63 4.71 -1.23 2.96
CA ILE A 63 4.34 0.18 3.02
C ILE A 63 3.54 0.41 4.30
N VAL A 64 3.92 1.41 5.10
CA VAL A 64 3.40 1.59 6.46
C VAL A 64 2.92 3.02 6.75
N GLY A 65 1.62 3.22 6.86
CA GLY A 65 1.05 4.46 7.38
C GLY A 65 0.87 4.40 8.89
N ILE A 66 1.29 5.45 9.62
CA ILE A 66 1.12 5.53 11.08
C ILE A 66 0.37 6.80 11.44
N GLY A 67 -0.61 6.70 12.34
CA GLY A 67 -1.37 7.86 12.82
C GLY A 67 -2.08 7.63 14.15
N ALA A 68 -2.47 8.72 14.82
CA ALA A 68 -3.26 8.65 16.06
C ALA A 68 -4.72 8.19 15.82
N THR A 69 -5.19 8.27 14.57
CA THR A 69 -6.51 7.78 14.13
C THR A 69 -6.35 6.89 12.91
N VAL A 70 -7.40 6.11 12.59
CA VAL A 70 -7.46 5.25 11.41
C VAL A 70 -7.25 6.08 10.14
N GLU A 71 -7.95 7.20 10.03
CA GLU A 71 -7.91 8.11 8.89
C GLU A 71 -6.52 8.72 8.70
N ALA A 72 -5.83 9.05 9.81
CA ALA A 72 -4.47 9.57 9.75
C ALA A 72 -3.48 8.48 9.29
N ALA A 73 -3.63 7.25 9.77
CA ALA A 73 -2.81 6.12 9.34
C ALA A 73 -3.04 5.80 7.85
N LEU A 74 -4.28 5.80 7.38
CA LEU A 74 -4.63 5.56 5.97
C LEU A 74 -4.11 6.68 5.05
N ARG A 75 -4.24 7.94 5.47
CA ARG A 75 -3.67 9.07 4.72
C ARG A 75 -2.15 8.97 4.62
N ALA A 76 -1.48 8.61 5.71
CA ALA A 76 -0.02 8.41 5.71
C ALA A 76 0.39 7.25 4.79
N PHE A 77 -0.39 6.16 4.80
CA PHE A 77 -0.20 5.03 3.90
C PHE A 77 -0.35 5.44 2.44
N ASP A 78 -1.41 6.17 2.09
CA ASP A 78 -1.66 6.65 0.73
C ASP A 78 -0.48 7.49 0.20
N ALA A 79 0.03 8.41 1.05
CA ALA A 79 1.17 9.25 0.71
C ALA A 79 2.44 8.42 0.45
N GLN A 80 2.73 7.45 1.31
CA GLN A 80 3.89 6.56 1.14
C GLN A 80 3.76 5.67 -0.09
N TYR A 81 2.57 5.14 -0.35
CA TYR A 81 2.31 4.29 -1.53
C TYR A 81 2.58 5.06 -2.82
N LEU A 82 2.08 6.30 -2.92
CA LEU A 82 2.31 7.14 -4.10
C LEU A 82 3.77 7.57 -4.24
N ALA A 83 4.44 7.89 -3.13
CA ALA A 83 5.86 8.22 -3.14
C ALA A 83 6.73 7.04 -3.63
N GLY A 84 6.46 5.82 -3.14
CA GLY A 84 7.15 4.61 -3.57
C GLY A 84 6.91 4.28 -5.05
N LEU A 85 5.69 4.49 -5.55
CA LEU A 85 5.36 4.28 -6.96
C LEU A 85 6.13 5.26 -7.85
N ARG A 86 6.19 6.54 -7.46
CA ARG A 86 6.95 7.57 -8.18
C ARG A 86 8.44 7.24 -8.24
N ALA A 87 9.04 6.84 -7.12
CA ALA A 87 10.44 6.45 -7.07
C ALA A 87 10.74 5.27 -8.01
N THR A 88 9.85 4.27 -8.05
CA THR A 88 10.00 3.11 -8.94
C THR A 88 9.93 3.51 -10.41
N VAL A 89 8.99 4.37 -10.80
CA VAL A 89 8.86 4.85 -12.18
C VAL A 89 10.07 5.69 -12.58
N GLU A 90 10.53 6.61 -11.73
CA GLU A 90 11.73 7.42 -11.99
C GLU A 90 12.98 6.56 -12.12
N ALA A 91 13.14 5.52 -11.28
CA ALA A 91 14.24 4.58 -11.38
C ALA A 91 14.17 3.75 -12.68
N ALA A 92 12.98 3.28 -13.07
CA ALA A 92 12.79 2.53 -14.30
C ALA A 92 13.09 3.39 -15.55
N LEU A 93 12.64 4.64 -15.56
CA LEU A 93 12.94 5.60 -16.63
C LEU A 93 14.44 5.88 -16.71
N ARG A 94 15.10 6.14 -15.56
CA ARG A 94 16.56 6.31 -15.52
C ARG A 94 17.31 5.07 -15.99
N ALA A 95 16.85 3.87 -15.63
CA ALA A 95 17.45 2.63 -16.09
C ALA A 95 17.29 2.46 -17.60
N PHE A 96 16.12 2.80 -18.14
CA PHE A 96 15.87 2.79 -19.58
C PHE A 96 16.75 3.81 -20.33
N ASP A 97 16.85 5.04 -19.82
CA ASP A 97 17.72 6.08 -20.38
C ASP A 97 19.20 5.67 -20.32
N ALA A 98 19.64 5.07 -19.21
CA ALA A 98 21.00 4.56 -19.06
C ALA A 98 21.30 3.42 -20.04
N GLN A 99 20.35 2.51 -20.26
CA GLN A 99 20.47 1.45 -21.28
C GLN A 99 20.56 2.02 -22.69
N TYR A 100 19.76 3.05 -23.00
CA TYR A 100 19.81 3.76 -24.27
C TYR A 100 21.15 4.48 -24.49
N LEU A 101 21.62 5.24 -23.49
CA LEU A 101 22.92 5.92 -23.53
C LEU A 101 24.10 4.95 -23.60
N ALA A 102 23.97 3.76 -23.02
CA ALA A 102 24.96 2.69 -23.11
C ALA A 102 24.96 1.94 -24.47
N GLY A 103 24.09 2.31 -25.41
CA GLY A 103 23.98 1.64 -26.72
C GLY A 103 23.37 0.24 -26.66
N LEU A 104 22.82 -0.16 -25.51
CA LEU A 104 22.15 -1.45 -25.29
C LEU A 104 20.66 -1.29 -25.64
N ARG A 105 20.34 -1.34 -26.94
CA ARG A 105 19.00 -1.11 -27.52
C ARG A 105 17.92 -2.05 -26.93
N PRO A 106 16.79 -1.54 -26.37
CA PRO A 106 15.56 -2.32 -26.31
C PRO A 106 14.89 -2.27 -27.70
N PRO A 107 14.65 -3.41 -28.36
CA PRO A 107 14.04 -3.40 -29.68
C PRO A 107 12.56 -3.06 -29.53
N VAL A 108 12.19 -1.84 -29.96
CA VAL A 108 10.81 -1.41 -30.24
C VAL A 108 10.05 -2.36 -31.18
N GLU A 109 10.74 -3.32 -31.81
CA GLU A 109 10.16 -4.40 -32.62
C GLU A 109 9.46 -5.50 -31.80
N ALA A 110 9.75 -5.65 -30.50
CA ALA A 110 9.11 -6.67 -29.65
C ALA A 110 7.62 -6.38 -29.37
N LEU A 111 7.23 -5.10 -29.29
CA LEU A 111 5.84 -4.70 -29.09
C LEU A 111 4.98 -4.82 -30.36
N ARG A 112 5.60 -4.83 -31.55
CA ARG A 112 4.86 -4.88 -32.83
C ARG A 112 4.64 -6.30 -33.38
N ARG A 113 5.38 -7.30 -32.89
CA ARG A 113 5.25 -8.70 -33.36
C ARG A 113 4.23 -9.56 -32.60
N GLY A 114 3.66 -9.07 -31.50
CA GLY A 114 2.67 -9.82 -30.70
C GLY A 114 1.21 -9.66 -31.16
N LEU A 115 0.90 -8.69 -32.03
CA LEU A 115 -0.48 -8.36 -32.41
C LEU A 115 -0.83 -8.67 -33.88
N TYR A 116 0.08 -9.30 -34.65
CA TYR A 116 -0.14 -9.57 -36.08
C TYR A 116 -0.10 -11.06 -36.47
N ASN A 117 -0.20 -12.00 -35.52
CA ASN A 117 -0.27 -13.43 -35.82
C ASN A 117 -1.59 -14.09 -35.36
N SER A 118 -2.66 -13.32 -35.18
CA SER A 118 -3.97 -13.85 -34.72
C SER A 118 -5.05 -13.93 -35.81
N ARG A 119 -4.73 -13.79 -37.11
CA ARG A 119 -5.72 -14.01 -38.20
C ARG A 119 -5.06 -14.39 -39.53
N LEU A 120 -4.62 -15.64 -39.70
CA LEU A 120 -4.61 -16.36 -41.00
C LEU A 120 -4.08 -17.80 -40.83
N THR A 121 -4.83 -18.65 -40.12
CA THR A 121 -4.73 -20.12 -40.25
C THR A 121 -6.06 -20.78 -39.87
N ARG A 122 -6.97 -20.86 -40.85
CA ARG A 122 -8.11 -21.80 -41.00
C ARG A 122 -8.88 -21.31 -42.24
N ALA A 123 -9.17 -22.10 -43.26
CA ALA A 123 -8.89 -23.48 -43.63
C ALA A 123 -8.85 -23.53 -45.17
#